data_AF-R4UM05-F1
#
_entry.id   AF-R4UM05-F1
#
_cell.length_a   1.000
_cell.length_b   1.000
_cell.length_c   1.000
_cell.angle_alpha   90.00
_cell.angle_beta   90.00
_cell.angle_gamma   90.00
#
_symmetry.space_group_name_H-M   'P 1'
#
loop_
_entity.id
_entity.type
_entity.pdbx_description
1 polymer ?
#
loop_
_entity_poly.entity_id
_entity_poly.type
_entity_poly.pdbx_seq_one_letter_code
_entity_poly.pdbx_strand_id
1 'polypeptide(L)'
;MSGPEKNPLLQLPTVAQERYQAALTKNQRLKGIIEAQKVIIDDLARSLPNFKEGRTEIEKQEASINEVNESINQSQEILLSLVNANSRDLPSASDLLKELFTTIRKAAIDIAIQESKKGSAAVAITDILSLEDQISNLVDSLEKSGMYPETKESHDKRLQSVHSHTSKIINFLKQIKSSMKTEP
;
A
#
# COMPACT_ATOMS: atom_id res chain seq x y z
N MET A 1 -44.17 59.83 -27.90
CA MET A 1 -45.30 58.93 -28.20
C MET A 1 -45.14 57.69 -27.34
N SER A 2 -45.81 57.66 -26.19
CA SER A 2 -45.75 56.56 -25.23
C SER A 2 -46.84 55.54 -25.63
N GLY A 3 -46.44 54.30 -25.89
CA GLY A 3 -47.36 53.21 -26.25
C GLY A 3 -48.28 52.86 -25.08
N PRO A 4 -49.47 52.27 -25.35
CA PRO A 4 -50.44 52.00 -24.29
C PRO A 4 -49.88 50.94 -23.34
N GLU A 5 -49.75 51.31 -22.06
CA GLU A 5 -49.39 50.40 -20.98
C GLU A 5 -50.45 49.30 -20.86
N LYS A 6 -50.07 48.08 -21.22
CA LYS A 6 -50.95 46.91 -21.17
C LYS A 6 -51.21 46.54 -19.71
N ASN A 7 -52.48 46.51 -19.33
CA ASN A 7 -52.97 46.25 -17.98
C ASN A 7 -52.50 44.86 -17.46
N PRO A 8 -51.73 44.78 -16.36
CA PRO A 8 -51.06 43.55 -15.90
C PRO A 8 -52.01 42.44 -15.44
N LEU A 9 -53.24 42.78 -15.06
CA LEU A 9 -54.28 41.84 -14.60
C LEU A 9 -54.89 40.99 -15.75
N LEU A 10 -54.87 41.50 -16.97
CA LEU A 10 -55.37 40.81 -18.16
C LEU A 10 -54.33 39.86 -18.79
N GLN A 11 -53.06 39.92 -18.37
CA GLN A 11 -51.98 39.05 -18.86
C GLN A 11 -51.71 37.85 -17.96
N LEU A 12 -52.13 37.91 -16.69
CA LEU A 12 -51.93 36.85 -15.71
C LEU A 12 -52.47 35.47 -16.15
N PRO A 13 -53.69 35.35 -16.72
CA PRO A 13 -54.19 34.07 -17.21
C PRO A 13 -53.36 33.51 -18.35
N THR A 14 -52.94 34.36 -19.29
CA THR A 14 -52.15 33.99 -20.47
C THR A 14 -50.76 33.51 -20.07
N VAL A 15 -50.09 34.25 -19.18
CA VAL A 15 -48.77 33.87 -18.64
C VAL A 15 -48.85 32.59 -17.79
N ALA A 16 -49.93 32.41 -17.02
CA ALA A 16 -50.16 31.18 -16.26
C ALA A 16 -50.37 29.97 -17.18
N GLN A 17 -51.14 30.15 -18.27
CA GLN A 17 -51.37 29.12 -19.28
C GLN A 17 -50.07 28.74 -20.01
N GLU A 18 -49.25 29.72 -20.41
CA GLU A 18 -47.94 29.48 -21.03
C GLU A 18 -47.00 28.71 -20.10
N ARG A 19 -46.95 29.07 -18.82
CA ARG A 19 -46.15 28.36 -17.80
C ARG A 19 -46.62 26.92 -17.60
N TYR A 20 -47.94 26.71 -17.56
CA TYR A 20 -48.52 25.38 -17.44
C TYR A 20 -48.19 24.52 -18.66
N GLN A 21 -48.33 25.07 -19.88
CA GLN A 21 -47.99 24.38 -21.13
C GLN A 21 -46.49 24.00 -21.15
N ALA A 22 -45.61 24.93 -20.75
CA ALA A 22 -44.17 24.69 -20.67
C ALA A 22 -43.82 23.59 -19.65
N ALA A 23 -44.47 23.60 -18.49
CA ALA A 23 -44.29 22.56 -17.47
C ALA A 23 -44.76 21.18 -17.96
N LEU A 24 -45.86 21.14 -18.71
CA LEU A 24 -46.43 19.92 -19.27
C LEU A 24 -45.51 19.30 -20.34
N THR A 25 -44.99 20.12 -21.25
CA THR A 25 -43.98 19.71 -22.25
C THR A 25 -42.70 19.21 -21.59
N LYS A 26 -42.23 19.90 -20.54
CA LYS A 26 -41.06 19.48 -19.77
C LYS A 26 -41.29 18.13 -19.08
N ASN A 27 -42.48 17.92 -18.52
CA ASN A 27 -42.85 16.67 -17.85
C ASN A 27 -42.90 15.50 -18.85
N GLN A 28 -43.50 15.70 -20.02
CA GLN A 28 -43.51 14.71 -21.10
C GLN A 28 -42.10 14.33 -21.55
N ARG A 29 -41.21 15.33 -21.71
CA ARG A 29 -39.81 15.09 -22.05
C ARG A 29 -39.08 14.28 -20.98
N LEU A 30 -39.29 14.60 -19.71
CA LEU A 30 -38.71 13.86 -18.59
C LEU A 30 -39.21 12.41 -18.54
N LYS A 31 -40.49 12.16 -18.80
CA LYS A 31 -41.04 10.81 -18.94
C LYS A 31 -40.37 10.04 -20.06
N GLY A 32 -40.16 10.67 -21.22
CA GLY A 32 -39.43 10.05 -22.34
C GLY A 32 -37.99 9.70 -21.99
N ILE A 33 -37.29 10.55 -21.24
CA ILE A 33 -35.92 10.28 -20.77
C ILE A 33 -35.90 9.10 -19.80
N ILE A 34 -36.84 9.03 -18.86
CA ILE A 34 -36.93 7.92 -17.90
C ILE A 34 -37.15 6.59 -18.64
N GLU A 35 -38.03 6.56 -19.63
CA GLU A 35 -38.28 5.34 -20.40
C GLU A 35 -37.04 4.90 -21.19
N ALA A 36 -36.34 5.84 -21.82
CA ALA A 36 -35.08 5.56 -22.50
C ALA A 36 -33.99 5.04 -21.53
N GLN A 37 -33.89 5.63 -20.33
CA GLN A 37 -32.96 5.17 -19.31
C GLN A 37 -33.29 3.75 -18.83
N LYS A 38 -34.57 3.41 -18.70
CA LYS A 38 -35.02 2.08 -18.32
C LYS A 38 -34.61 1.03 -19.36
N VAL A 39 -34.75 1.33 -20.64
CA VAL A 39 -34.29 0.45 -21.74
C VAL A 39 -32.78 0.23 -21.67
N ILE A 40 -32.00 1.30 -21.47
CA ILE A 40 -30.53 1.21 -21.34
C ILE A 40 -30.15 0.34 -20.13
N ILE A 41 -30.83 0.51 -18.98
CA ILE A 41 -30.58 -0.29 -17.78
C ILE A 41 -30.91 -1.77 -18.03
N ASP A 42 -32.01 -2.07 -18.69
CA ASP A 42 -32.39 -3.44 -19.03
C ASP A 42 -31.38 -4.08 -20.01
N ASP A 43 -30.88 -3.34 -21.00
CA ASP A 43 -29.85 -3.81 -21.93
C ASP A 43 -28.49 -4.01 -21.24
N LEU A 44 -28.11 -3.14 -20.30
CA LEU A 44 -26.93 -3.32 -19.46
C LEU A 44 -27.06 -4.54 -18.54
N ALA A 45 -28.21 -4.73 -17.91
CA ALA A 45 -28.47 -5.88 -17.06
C ALA A 45 -28.39 -7.20 -17.85
N ARG A 46 -28.88 -7.22 -19.11
CA ARG A 46 -28.81 -8.38 -20.00
C ARG A 46 -27.43 -8.64 -20.59
N SER A 47 -26.57 -7.62 -20.67
CA SER A 47 -25.19 -7.75 -21.15
C SER A 47 -24.18 -8.08 -20.04
N LEU A 48 -24.58 -7.96 -18.77
CA LEU A 48 -23.75 -8.26 -17.59
C LEU A 48 -24.09 -9.57 -16.82
N PRO A 49 -24.80 -10.59 -17.36
CA PRO A 49 -25.25 -11.72 -16.54
C PRO A 49 -24.09 -12.52 -15.92
N ASN A 50 -22.91 -12.48 -16.55
CA ASN A 50 -21.75 -13.26 -16.12
C ASN A 50 -20.62 -12.40 -15.54
N PHE A 51 -20.84 -11.10 -15.28
CA PHE A 51 -19.78 -10.24 -14.73
C PHE A 51 -19.32 -10.70 -13.35
N LYS A 52 -20.27 -11.13 -12.52
CA LYS A 52 -19.97 -11.65 -11.17
C LYS A 52 -19.24 -12.99 -11.22
N GLU A 53 -19.64 -13.87 -12.14
CA GLU A 53 -18.98 -15.18 -12.35
C GLU A 53 -17.57 -14.99 -12.92
N GLY A 54 -17.41 -14.12 -13.93
CA GLY A 54 -16.10 -13.80 -14.52
C GLY A 54 -15.16 -13.15 -13.50
N ARG A 55 -15.66 -12.26 -12.64
CA ARG A 55 -14.85 -11.69 -11.55
C ARG A 55 -14.42 -12.75 -10.54
N THR A 56 -15.31 -13.67 -10.16
CA THR A 56 -14.98 -14.75 -9.23
C THR A 56 -13.93 -15.70 -9.83
N GLU A 57 -14.04 -15.99 -11.13
CA GLU A 57 -13.06 -16.81 -11.84
C GLU A 57 -11.69 -16.11 -11.97
N ILE A 58 -11.67 -14.79 -12.19
CA ILE A 58 -10.44 -13.99 -12.18
C ILE A 58 -9.78 -14.04 -10.79
N GLU A 59 -10.55 -13.81 -9.72
CA GLU A 59 -10.03 -13.85 -8.34
C GLU A 59 -9.46 -15.25 -7.99
N LYS A 60 -10.10 -16.32 -8.48
CA LYS A 60 -9.61 -17.70 -8.32
C LYS A 60 -8.33 -17.96 -9.12
N GLN A 61 -8.23 -17.45 -10.34
CA GLN A 61 -7.02 -17.56 -11.16
C GLN A 61 -5.84 -16.79 -10.55
N GLU A 62 -6.09 -15.58 -10.01
CA GLU A 62 -5.07 -14.81 -9.30
C GLU A 62 -4.54 -15.55 -8.06
N ALA A 63 -5.43 -16.17 -7.28
CA ALA A 63 -5.03 -16.99 -6.14
C ALA A 63 -4.13 -18.17 -6.57
N SER A 64 -4.51 -18.87 -7.64
CA SER A 64 -3.72 -19.99 -8.17
C SER A 64 -2.35 -19.54 -8.72
N ILE A 65 -2.28 -18.38 -9.37
CA ILE A 65 -1.01 -17.79 -9.84
C ILE A 65 -0.09 -17.49 -8.65
N ASN A 66 -0.64 -16.97 -7.54
CA ASN A 66 0.14 -16.68 -6.35
C ASN A 66 0.69 -17.95 -5.70
N GLU A 67 -0.11 -19.01 -5.58
CA GLU A 67 0.36 -20.32 -5.07
C GLU A 67 1.48 -20.91 -5.93
N VAL A 68 1.36 -20.82 -7.26
CA VAL A 68 2.40 -21.28 -8.20
C VAL A 68 3.67 -20.47 -8.04
N ASN A 69 3.57 -19.14 -7.91
CA ASN A 69 4.74 -18.28 -7.69
C ASN A 69 5.45 -18.58 -6.36
N GLU A 70 4.70 -18.85 -5.29
CA GLU A 70 5.27 -19.23 -4.01
C GLU A 70 6.01 -20.57 -4.10
N SER A 71 5.42 -21.56 -4.78
CA SER A 71 6.05 -22.86 -5.04
C SER A 71 7.31 -22.74 -5.91
N ILE A 72 7.31 -21.85 -6.91
CA ILE A 72 8.49 -21.55 -7.72
C ILE A 72 9.60 -20.94 -6.86
N ASN A 73 9.28 -19.96 -6.00
CA ASN A 73 10.27 -19.33 -5.13
C ASN A 73 10.89 -20.34 -4.16
N GLN A 74 10.07 -21.19 -3.53
CA GLN A 74 10.56 -22.26 -2.65
C GLN A 74 11.46 -23.24 -3.41
N SER A 75 11.07 -23.64 -4.63
CA SER A 75 11.87 -24.52 -5.46
C SER A 75 13.20 -23.89 -5.87
N GLN A 76 13.21 -22.58 -6.18
CA GLN A 76 14.42 -21.83 -6.49
C GLN A 76 15.35 -21.70 -5.29
N GLU A 77 14.82 -21.46 -4.08
CA GLU A 77 15.62 -21.45 -2.85
C GLU A 77 16.26 -22.82 -2.57
N ILE A 78 15.52 -23.91 -2.76
CA ILE A 78 16.04 -25.27 -2.62
C ILE A 78 17.15 -25.53 -3.65
N LEU A 79 16.94 -25.14 -4.91
CA LEU A 79 17.93 -25.29 -5.97
C LEU A 79 19.18 -24.44 -5.70
N LEU A 80 19.02 -23.19 -5.25
CA LEU A 80 20.13 -22.34 -4.83
C LEU A 80 20.90 -22.97 -3.66
N SER A 81 20.20 -23.50 -2.66
CA SER A 81 20.83 -24.21 -1.55
C SER A 81 21.61 -25.44 -2.03
N LEU A 82 21.10 -26.20 -3.00
CA LEU A 82 21.78 -27.39 -3.55
C LEU A 82 23.00 -27.02 -4.40
N VAL A 83 22.92 -25.94 -5.19
CA VAL A 83 24.04 -25.41 -5.95
C VAL A 83 25.15 -24.92 -5.02
N ASN A 84 24.80 -24.17 -3.99
CA ASN A 84 25.74 -23.66 -2.99
C ASN A 84 26.35 -24.76 -2.11
N ALA A 85 25.60 -25.84 -1.85
CA ALA A 85 26.11 -27.01 -1.11
C ALA A 85 27.11 -27.86 -1.93
N ASN A 86 27.02 -27.84 -3.27
CA ASN A 86 27.93 -28.57 -4.16
C ASN A 86 29.21 -27.79 -4.50
N SER A 87 29.22 -26.46 -4.36
CA SER A 87 30.45 -25.67 -4.42
C SER A 87 31.14 -25.68 -3.06
N ARG A 88 32.08 -26.61 -2.85
CA ARG A 88 33.03 -26.57 -1.72
C ARG A 88 34.11 -25.49 -1.89
N ASP A 89 33.70 -24.29 -2.25
CA ASP A 89 34.46 -23.10 -1.90
C ASP A 89 33.68 -22.47 -0.76
N LEU A 90 34.24 -22.52 0.46
CA LEU A 90 33.68 -21.71 1.54
C LEU A 90 33.57 -20.28 0.97
N PRO A 91 32.39 -19.65 0.99
CA PRO A 91 32.25 -18.31 0.47
C PRO A 91 33.31 -17.45 1.14
N SER A 92 34.14 -16.80 0.33
CA SER A 92 35.17 -15.90 0.85
C SER A 92 34.49 -14.92 1.79
N ALA A 93 35.11 -14.61 2.93
CA ALA A 93 34.58 -13.62 3.87
C ALA A 93 34.20 -12.29 3.15
N SER A 94 34.89 -11.97 2.05
CA SER A 94 34.58 -10.85 1.16
C SER A 94 33.21 -10.97 0.50
N ASP A 95 32.81 -12.15 0.04
CA ASP A 95 31.54 -12.37 -0.65
C ASP A 95 30.36 -12.39 0.33
N LEU A 96 30.55 -12.98 1.53
CA LEU A 96 29.58 -12.87 2.64
C LEU A 96 29.38 -11.42 3.07
N LEU A 97 30.46 -10.64 3.22
CA LEU A 97 30.36 -9.22 3.56
C LEU A 97 29.67 -8.42 2.46
N LYS A 98 29.97 -8.69 1.17
CA LYS A 98 29.26 -8.03 0.06
C LYS A 98 27.77 -8.32 0.09
N GLU A 99 27.38 -9.56 0.34
CA GLU A 99 25.97 -9.95 0.43
C GLU A 99 25.27 -9.25 1.61
N LEU A 100 25.95 -9.19 2.75
CA LEU A 100 25.49 -8.49 3.95
C LEU A 100 25.29 -6.99 3.69
N PHE A 101 26.29 -6.32 3.11
CA PHE A 101 26.18 -4.90 2.74
C PHE A 101 25.11 -4.66 1.67
N THR A 102 24.94 -5.57 0.72
CA THR A 102 23.91 -5.47 -0.32
C THR A 102 22.52 -5.59 0.29
N THR A 103 22.34 -6.50 1.24
CA THR A 103 21.07 -6.70 1.96
C THR A 103 20.72 -5.48 2.81
N ILE A 104 21.68 -4.96 3.60
CA ILE A 104 21.48 -3.73 4.40
C ILE A 104 21.15 -2.54 3.49
N ARG A 105 21.90 -2.38 2.40
CA ARG A 105 21.67 -1.30 1.43
C ARG A 105 20.28 -1.38 0.82
N LYS A 106 19.84 -2.57 0.43
CA LYS A 106 18.51 -2.79 -0.14
C LYS A 106 17.42 -2.44 0.87
N ALA A 107 17.53 -2.94 2.11
CA ALA A 107 16.59 -2.61 3.18
C ALA A 107 16.50 -1.09 3.45
N ALA A 108 17.65 -0.40 3.50
CA ALA A 108 17.68 1.05 3.69
C ALA A 108 17.04 1.82 2.53
N ILE A 109 17.29 1.38 1.28
CA ILE A 109 16.67 1.97 0.08
C ILE A 109 15.17 1.70 0.08
N ASP A 110 14.71 0.51 0.46
CA ASP A 110 13.30 0.15 0.49
C ASP A 110 12.54 1.00 1.51
N ILE A 111 13.11 1.23 2.70
CA ILE A 111 12.55 2.16 3.70
C ILE A 111 12.45 3.58 3.11
N ALA A 112 13.51 4.07 2.46
CA ALA A 112 13.51 5.40 1.85
C ALA A 112 12.48 5.52 0.71
N ILE A 113 12.30 4.48 -0.10
CA ILE A 113 11.28 4.42 -1.16
C ILE A 113 9.88 4.41 -0.55
N GLN A 114 9.65 3.63 0.52
CA GLN A 114 8.34 3.57 1.19
C GLN A 114 7.94 4.93 1.76
N GLU A 115 8.87 5.64 2.41
CA GLU A 115 8.59 6.97 2.96
C GLU A 115 8.46 8.05 1.87
N SER A 116 9.27 7.96 0.82
CA SER A 116 9.13 8.82 -0.37
C SER A 116 7.77 8.65 -1.05
N LYS A 117 7.27 7.41 -1.18
CA LYS A 117 5.92 7.14 -1.70
C LYS A 117 4.80 7.74 -0.83
N LYS A 118 5.03 7.88 0.48
CA LYS A 118 4.10 8.56 1.41
C LYS A 118 4.24 10.08 1.38
N GLY A 119 5.21 10.62 0.62
CA GLY A 119 5.52 12.05 0.59
C GLY A 119 6.26 12.56 1.83
N SER A 120 6.79 11.66 2.65
CA SER A 120 7.55 12.00 3.86
C SER A 120 9.05 12.00 3.58
N ALA A 121 9.74 13.05 4.04
CA ALA A 121 11.21 13.08 4.08
C ALA A 121 11.78 12.55 5.40
N ALA A 122 10.91 12.19 6.36
CA ALA A 122 11.29 11.65 7.66
C ALA A 122 11.02 10.15 7.70
N VAL A 123 12.00 9.39 8.20
CA VAL A 123 11.90 7.94 8.41
C VAL A 123 11.50 7.67 9.85
N ALA A 124 10.56 6.76 10.06
CA ALA A 124 10.18 6.39 11.42
C ALA A 124 11.32 5.63 12.11
N ILE A 125 11.57 5.96 13.38
CA ILE A 125 12.64 5.30 14.15
C ILE A 125 12.40 3.79 14.33
N THR A 126 11.15 3.35 14.22
CA THR A 126 10.77 1.93 14.20
C THR A 126 11.34 1.17 13.01
N ASP A 127 11.46 1.84 11.86
CA ASP A 127 11.97 1.21 10.63
C ASP A 127 13.49 1.05 10.73
N ILE A 128 14.16 2.01 11.38
CA ILE A 128 15.59 1.93 11.71
C ILE A 128 15.85 0.80 12.71
N LEU A 129 15.03 0.67 13.76
CA LEU A 129 15.12 -0.43 14.73
C LEU A 129 14.93 -1.81 14.07
N SER A 130 13.97 -1.92 13.15
CA SER A 130 13.76 -3.15 12.38
C SER A 130 15.00 -3.54 11.57
N LEU A 131 15.68 -2.56 10.99
CA LEU A 131 16.91 -2.78 10.24
C LEU A 131 18.07 -3.21 11.17
N GLU A 132 18.17 -2.65 12.37
CA GLU A 132 19.15 -3.04 13.40
C GLU A 132 18.94 -4.48 13.89
N ASP A 133 17.68 -4.90 14.08
CA ASP A 133 17.33 -6.28 14.42
C ASP A 133 17.68 -7.25 13.29
N GLN A 134 17.44 -6.88 12.03
CA GLN A 134 17.81 -7.69 10.87
C GLN A 134 19.33 -7.89 10.78
N ILE A 135 20.11 -6.84 11.03
CA ILE A 135 21.58 -6.94 11.09
C ILE A 135 21.99 -7.88 12.21
N SER A 136 21.41 -7.73 13.41
CA SER A 136 21.75 -8.56 14.57
C SER A 136 21.45 -10.04 14.31
N ASN A 137 20.27 -10.36 13.78
CA ASN A 137 19.89 -11.73 13.42
C ASN A 137 20.81 -12.36 12.37
N LEU A 138 21.27 -11.55 11.42
CA LEU A 138 22.17 -12.02 10.37
C LEU A 138 23.58 -12.27 10.92
N VAL A 139 24.09 -11.43 11.81
CA VAL A 139 25.35 -11.68 12.53
C VAL A 139 25.25 -12.96 13.37
N ASP A 140 24.15 -13.17 14.08
CA ASP A 140 23.92 -14.39 14.88
C ASP A 140 23.84 -15.65 13.99
N SER A 141 23.30 -15.52 12.77
CA SER A 141 23.27 -16.60 11.78
C SER A 141 24.68 -16.94 11.25
N LEU A 142 25.52 -15.92 11.05
CA LEU A 142 26.91 -16.09 10.64
C LEU A 142 27.78 -16.71 11.73
N GLU A 143 27.51 -16.40 13.00
CA GLU A 143 28.16 -17.07 14.14
C GLU A 143 27.76 -18.55 14.23
N LYS A 144 26.46 -18.85 14.17
CA LYS A 144 25.93 -20.23 14.22
C LYS A 144 26.41 -21.11 13.07
N SER A 145 26.63 -20.52 11.90
CA SER A 145 27.18 -21.22 10.73
C SER A 145 28.72 -21.38 10.78
N GLY A 146 29.38 -20.86 11.82
CA GLY A 146 30.84 -20.93 11.99
C GLY A 146 31.61 -20.02 11.03
N MET A 147 30.91 -19.15 10.29
CA MET A 147 31.48 -18.25 9.28
C MET A 147 31.93 -16.91 9.89
N TYR A 148 31.51 -16.63 11.13
CA TYR A 148 31.96 -15.50 11.94
C TYR A 148 32.55 -16.00 13.26
N PRO A 149 33.88 -16.26 13.33
CA PRO A 149 34.52 -16.73 14.54
C PRO A 149 34.64 -15.57 15.55
N GLU A 150 33.58 -15.33 16.30
CA GLU A 150 33.56 -14.36 17.38
C GLU A 150 34.10 -15.00 18.67
N THR A 151 34.92 -14.28 19.44
CA THR A 151 35.28 -14.72 20.80
C THR A 151 34.10 -14.48 21.74
N LYS A 152 33.91 -15.33 22.75
CA LYS A 152 32.83 -15.14 23.75
C LYS A 152 32.79 -13.73 24.34
N GLU A 153 33.96 -13.13 24.56
CA GLU A 153 34.07 -11.76 25.07
C GLU A 153 33.58 -10.70 24.06
N SER A 154 33.81 -10.89 22.76
CA SER A 154 33.32 -9.99 21.71
C SER A 154 31.81 -10.11 21.56
N HIS A 155 31.28 -11.34 21.60
CA HIS A 155 29.84 -11.61 21.55
C HIS A 155 29.10 -10.90 22.69
N ASP A 156 29.58 -11.05 23.93
CA ASP A 156 28.96 -10.43 25.10
C ASP A 156 29.03 -8.89 25.05
N LYS A 157 30.13 -8.32 24.55
CA LYS A 157 30.26 -6.87 24.32
C LYS A 157 29.29 -6.37 23.26
N ARG A 158 29.09 -7.12 22.15
CA ARG A 158 28.12 -6.79 21.10
C ARG A 158 26.70 -6.77 21.68
N LEU A 159 26.32 -7.83 22.40
CA LEU A 159 25.00 -7.95 23.02
C LEU A 159 24.73 -6.81 24.01
N GLN A 160 25.73 -6.48 24.83
CA GLN A 160 25.65 -5.38 25.79
C GLN A 160 25.55 -4.01 25.09
N SER A 161 26.25 -3.82 23.98
CA SER A 161 26.18 -2.60 23.16
C SER A 161 24.80 -2.41 22.54
N VAL A 162 24.24 -3.46 21.93
CA VAL A 162 22.88 -3.46 21.38
C VAL A 162 21.86 -3.15 22.48
N HIS A 163 21.93 -3.86 23.61
CA HIS A 163 21.02 -3.63 24.74
C HIS A 163 21.10 -2.20 25.30
N SER A 164 22.32 -1.64 25.38
CA SER A 164 22.54 -0.25 25.78
C SER A 164 21.94 0.73 24.78
N HIS A 165 22.10 0.48 23.48
CA HIS A 165 21.52 1.29 22.41
C HIS A 165 19.99 1.26 22.43
N THR A 166 19.38 0.07 22.49
CA THR A 166 17.93 -0.10 22.64
C THR A 166 17.40 0.63 23.89
N SER A 167 18.11 0.53 25.01
CA SER A 167 17.76 1.22 26.25
C SER A 167 17.78 2.75 26.12
N LYS A 168 18.76 3.31 25.39
CA LYS A 168 18.82 4.75 25.09
C LYS A 168 17.62 5.19 24.24
N ILE A 169 17.25 4.42 23.22
CA ILE A 169 16.11 4.73 22.35
C ILE A 169 14.80 4.68 23.15
N ILE A 170 14.59 3.66 23.99
CA ILE A 170 13.41 3.57 24.86
C ILE A 170 13.34 4.76 25.82
N ASN A 171 14.47 5.17 26.42
CA ASN A 171 14.52 6.32 27.31
C ASN A 171 14.22 7.63 26.57
N PHE A 172 14.73 7.79 25.34
CA PHE A 172 14.41 8.92 24.48
C PHE A 172 12.91 8.98 24.14
N LEU A 173 12.30 7.85 23.76
CA LEU A 173 10.86 7.77 23.49
C LEU A 173 10.02 8.09 24.75
N LYS A 174 10.46 7.65 25.93
CA LYS A 174 9.83 8.02 27.21
C LYS A 174 9.93 9.52 27.47
N GLN A 175 11.08 10.14 27.20
CA GLN A 175 11.28 11.57 27.36
C GLN A 175 10.38 12.39 26.42
N ILE A 176 10.29 12.00 25.15
CA ILE A 176 9.36 12.62 24.18
C ILE A 176 7.90 12.50 24.66
N LYS A 177 7.51 11.31 25.14
CA LYS A 177 6.15 11.09 25.65
C LYS A 177 5.85 11.94 26.88
N SER A 178 6.83 12.16 27.76
CA SER A 178 6.68 13.06 28.90
C SER A 178 6.62 14.53 28.49
N SER A 179 7.40 14.97 27.49
CA SER A 179 7.39 16.35 27.02
C SER A 179 6.13 16.72 26.24
N MET A 180 5.53 15.78 25.51
CA MET A 180 4.24 15.96 24.82
C MET A 180 3.03 16.04 25.77
N LYS A 181 3.16 15.63 27.03
CA LYS A 181 2.10 15.77 28.06
C LYS A 181 2.12 17.12 28.78
N THR A 182 3.12 17.96 28.52
CA THR A 182 3.36 19.22 29.26
C THR A 182 3.07 20.49 28.47
N GLU A 183 2.54 20.41 27.25
CA GLU A 183 1.99 21.58 26.55
C GLU A 183 0.45 21.62 26.73
N PRO A 184 -0.10 22.70 27.33
CA PRO A 184 -1.55 22.91 27.48
C PRO A 184 -2.25 23.28 26.17
#